data_AF-A0A7K4H7M2-F1
#
_entry.id   AF-A0A7K4H7M2-F1
#
_cell.length_a   1.000
_cell.length_b   1.000
_cell.length_c   1.000
_cell.angle_alpha   90.00
_cell.angle_beta   90.00
_cell.angle_gamma   90.00
#
_symmetry.space_group_name_H-M   'P 1'
#
loop_
_entity.id
_entity.type
_entity.pdbx_description
1 polymer ?
#
loop_
_entity_poly.entity_id
_entity_poly.type
_entity_poly.pdbx_seq_one_letter_code
_entity_poly.pdbx_strand_id
1 'polypeptide(L)' 'MLAISLVFGSFISILFFIIGLLGGWVAREYIMNYINIPTLNALHPEFLDENGNLIPDQILAVRFENNYDNETDEEND' A
#
# COMPACT_ATOMS: atom_id res chain seq x y z
N MET A 1 -38.63 -32.68 -25.34
CA MET A 1 -38.29 -31.33 -24.84
C MET A 1 -37.37 -31.37 -23.61
N LEU A 2 -37.59 -32.24 -22.63
CA LEU A 2 -36.80 -32.33 -21.39
C LEU A 2 -35.30 -32.63 -21.59
N ALA A 3 -34.94 -33.54 -22.50
CA ALA A 3 -33.53 -33.87 -22.76
C ALA A 3 -32.72 -32.66 -23.27
N ILE A 4 -33.32 -31.86 -24.15
CA ILE A 4 -32.69 -30.66 -24.70
C ILE A 4 -32.50 -29.60 -23.61
N SER A 5 -33.50 -29.35 -22.77
CA SER A 5 -33.36 -28.37 -21.68
C SER A 5 -32.31 -28.79 -20.65
N LEU A 6 -32.19 -30.10 -20.38
CA LEU A 6 -31.21 -30.61 -19.41
C LEU A 6 -29.77 -30.48 -19.91
N VAL A 7 -29.55 -30.73 -21.20
CA VAL A 7 -28.23 -30.55 -21.84
C VAL A 7 -27.83 -29.08 -21.86
N PHE A 8 -28.71 -28.18 -22.28
CA PHE A 8 -28.40 -26.75 -22.26
C PHE A 8 -28.21 -26.21 -20.83
N GLY A 9 -29.02 -26.67 -19.87
CA GLY A 9 -28.88 -26.31 -18.47
C GLY A 9 -27.53 -26.70 -17.87
N SER A 10 -27.05 -27.93 -18.14
CA SER A 10 -25.77 -28.40 -17.59
C SER A 10 -24.57 -27.62 -18.12
N PHE A 11 -24.56 -27.27 -19.41
CA PHE A 11 -23.51 -26.43 -19.99
C PHE A 11 -23.53 -25.01 -19.41
N ILE A 12 -24.71 -24.42 -19.21
CA ILE A 12 -24.84 -23.08 -18.59
C ILE A 12 -24.34 -23.11 -17.14
N SER A 13 -24.69 -24.13 -16.36
CA SER A 13 -24.22 -24.26 -14.97
C SER A 13 -22.70 -24.37 -14.88
N ILE A 14 -22.07 -25.13 -15.77
CA ILE A 14 -20.61 -25.26 -15.84
C ILE A 14 -19.96 -23.93 -16.25
N LEU A 15 -20.55 -23.20 -17.19
CA LEU A 15 -20.05 -21.89 -17.61
C LEU A 15 -20.06 -20.89 -16.45
N PHE A 16 -21.18 -20.81 -15.72
CA PHE A 16 -21.30 -19.96 -14.55
C PHE A 16 -20.34 -20.36 -13.43
N PHE A 17 -20.07 -21.65 -13.26
CA PHE A 17 -19.08 -22.12 -12.30
C PHE A 17 -17.68 -21.62 -12.63
N ILE A 18 -17.25 -21.71 -13.89
CA ILE A 18 -15.93 -21.24 -14.34
C ILE A 18 -15.81 -19.71 -14.17
N ILE A 19 -16.84 -18.97 -14.61
CA ILE A 19 -16.87 -17.50 -14.48
C ILE A 19 -16.87 -17.08 -13.01
N GLY A 20 -17.63 -17.77 -12.16
CA GLY A 20 -17.67 -17.53 -10.72
C GLY A 20 -16.33 -17.80 -10.04
N LEU A 21 -15.62 -18.84 -10.44
CA LEU A 21 -14.29 -19.17 -9.90
C LEU A 21 -13.24 -18.13 -10.30
N LEU A 22 -13.21 -17.77 -11.60
CA LEU A 22 -12.32 -16.71 -12.11
C LEU A 22 -12.62 -15.36 -11.46
N GLY A 23 -13.91 -14.97 -11.43
CA GLY A 23 -14.35 -13.72 -10.81
C GLY A 23 -14.06 -13.67 -9.30
N GLY A 24 -14.32 -14.77 -8.59
CA GLY A 24 -14.00 -14.88 -7.17
C GLY A 24 -12.50 -14.82 -6.89
N TRP A 25 -11.67 -15.44 -7.73
CA TRP A 25 -10.21 -15.36 -7.61
C TRP A 25 -9.70 -13.93 -7.83
N VAL A 26 -10.16 -13.27 -8.90
CA VAL A 26 -9.79 -11.88 -9.20
C VAL A 26 -10.28 -10.94 -8.09
N ALA A 27 -11.50 -11.12 -7.59
CA ALA A 27 -12.03 -10.32 -6.48
C ALA A 27 -11.21 -10.52 -5.20
N ARG A 28 -10.80 -11.75 -4.89
CA ARG A 28 -9.91 -12.04 -3.75
C ARG A 28 -8.58 -11.29 -3.88
N GLU A 29 -7.93 -11.41 -5.03
CA GLU A 29 -6.67 -10.71 -5.31
C GLU A 29 -6.83 -9.20 -5.20
N TYR A 30 -7.93 -8.68 -5.74
CA TYR A 30 -8.24 -7.25 -5.69
C TYR A 30 -8.43 -6.76 -4.25
N ILE A 31 -9.19 -7.48 -3.42
CA ILE A 31 -9.41 -7.12 -2.01
C ILE A 31 -8.09 -7.20 -1.22
N MET A 32 -7.28 -8.22 -1.49
CA MET A 32 -6.03 -8.44 -0.76
C MET A 32 -4.95 -7.41 -1.12
N ASN A 33 -4.92 -6.94 -2.37
CA ASN A 33 -3.90 -6.00 -2.83
C ASN A 33 -4.31 -4.52 -2.76
N TYR A 34 -5.60 -4.19 -2.91
CA TYR A 34 -6.06 -2.80 -3.03
C TYR A 34 -6.89 -2.31 -1.85
N ILE A 35 -7.62 -3.19 -1.17
CA ILE A 35 -8.45 -2.80 -0.01
C ILE A 35 -7.67 -3.00 1.30
N ASN A 36 -6.98 -4.13 1.44
CA ASN A 36 -6.06 -4.35 2.54
C ASN A 36 -4.69 -3.81 2.12
N ILE A 37 -4.55 -2.49 2.14
CA ILE A 37 -3.29 -1.80 1.87
C ILE A 37 -2.19 -2.50 2.70
N PRO A 38 -1.28 -3.27 2.10
CA PRO A 38 -0.29 -4.03 2.85
C PRO A 38 0.72 -3.11 3.55
N THR A 39 0.71 -1.81 3.26
CA THR A 39 1.55 -0.84 3.95
C THR A 39 1.03 -0.52 5.36
N LEU A 40 -0.29 -0.43 5.59
CA LEU A 40 -0.79 -0.04 6.92
C LEU A 40 -0.59 -1.13 7.99
N ASN A 41 -0.68 -2.41 7.60
CA ASN A 41 -0.44 -3.55 8.50
C ASN A 41 1.03 -3.99 8.58
N ALA A 42 1.89 -3.55 7.65
CA ALA A 42 3.32 -3.88 7.65
C ALA A 42 4.23 -2.72 8.08
N LEU A 43 3.70 -1.49 8.20
CA LEU A 43 4.42 -0.38 8.81
C LEU A 43 4.22 -0.38 10.33
N HIS A 44 5.26 0.00 11.04
CA HIS A 44 5.22 0.20 12.48
C HIS A 44 4.22 1.32 12.81
N PRO A 45 3.46 1.25 13.92
CA PRO A 45 2.53 2.30 14.36
C PRO A 45 3.14 3.70 14.51
N GLU A 46 4.46 3.83 14.44
CA GLU A 46 5.20 5.10 14.47
C GLU A 46 5.17 5.88 13.14
N PHE A 47 4.83 5.23 12.01
CA PHE A 47 4.83 5.87 10.68
C PHE A 47 3.47 6.48 10.28
N LEU A 48 2.53 6.58 11.22
CA LEU A 48 1.19 7.11 11.01
C LEU A 48 1.01 8.42 11.77
N ASP A 49 0.38 9.41 11.13
CA ASP A 49 -0.10 10.63 11.82
C ASP A 49 -1.37 10.34 12.64
N GLU A 50 -1.84 11.34 13.42
CA GLU A 50 -3.09 11.23 14.21
C GLU A 50 -4.34 10.92 13.36
N ASN A 51 -4.26 11.13 12.05
CA ASN A 51 -5.33 10.91 11.08
C ASN A 51 -5.17 9.59 10.30
N GLY A 52 -4.15 8.78 10.61
CA GLY A 52 -3.87 7.49 10.00
C GLY A 52 -3.19 7.56 8.62
N ASN A 53 -2.67 8.72 8.23
CA ASN A 53 -1.91 8.87 6.99
C ASN A 53 -0.43 8.52 7.20
N LEU A 54 0.19 7.97 6.16
CA LEU A 54 1.62 7.67 6.13
C LEU A 54 2.43 8.96 6.18
N ILE A 55 3.28 9.11 7.20
CA ILE A 55 4.21 10.23 7.31
C ILE A 55 5.31 10.03 6.26
N PRO A 56 5.49 10.93 5.27
CA PRO A 56 6.58 10.81 4.32
C PRO A 56 7.90 11.10 5.02
N ASP A 57 8.84 10.15 4.99
CA ASP A 57 10.19 10.28 5.55
C ASP A 57 10.96 11.42 4.84
N GLN A 58 10.87 12.62 5.39
CA GLN A 58 11.68 13.75 4.98
C GLN A 58 13.06 13.60 5.63
N ILE A 59 14.05 13.15 4.84
CA ILE A 59 15.46 13.10 5.26
C ILE A 59 15.97 14.54 5.43
N LEU A 60 15.85 15.08 6.64
CA LEU A 60 16.48 16.35 7.00
C LEU A 60 17.98 16.12 7.23
N ALA A 61 18.79 16.25 6.17
CA ALA A 61 20.23 16.22 6.30
C ALA A 61 20.73 17.54 6.92
N VAL A 62 20.93 17.54 8.24
CA VAL A 62 21.50 18.68 8.96
C VAL A 62 23.02 18.64 8.80
N ARG A 63 23.57 19.60 8.05
CA ARG A 63 25.01 19.88 8.01
C ARG A 63 25.30 21.03 8.97
N PHE A 64 25.95 20.76 10.09
CA PHE A 64 26.44 21.80 11.00
C PHE A 64 27.69 22.44 10.37
N GLU A 65 27.56 23.67 9.86
CA GLU A 65 28.71 24.51 9.53
C GLU A 65 29.19 25.14 10.84
N ASN A 66 30.35 24.69 11.32
CA ASN A 66 30.97 25.28 12.50
C ASN A 66 31.76 26.51 12.01
N ASN A 67 31.10 27.68 11.97
CA ASN A 67 31.84 28.92 11.78
C ASN A 67 32.56 29.24 13.09
N TYR A 68 33.76 28.70 13.25
CA TYR A 68 34.72 29.22 14.21
C TYR A 68 35.17 30.59 13.70
N ASP A 69 34.32 31.60 13.85
CA ASP A 69 34.76 32.99 13.91
C ASP A 69 35.61 33.07 15.16
N ASN A 70 36.92 32.84 14.97
CA ASN A 70 37.92 33.03 16.00
C ASN A 70 37.88 34.51 16.34
N GLU A 71 37.30 34.84 17.49
CA GLU A 71 37.51 36.09 18.21
C GLU A 71 39.01 36.33 18.25
N THR A 72 39.51 37.17 17.34
CA THR A 72 40.87 37.67 17.39
C THR A 72 40.80 38.95 18.21
N ASP A 73 40.72 38.78 19.53
CA ASP A 73 41.10 39.79 20.50
C ASP A 73 42.61 40.00 20.36
N GLU A 74 43.00 40.97 19.55
CA GLU A 74 44.32 41.61 19.65
C GLU A 74 44.12 43.08 20.04
N GLU A 75 43.84 43.32 21.32
CA GLU A 75 44.34 44.52 21.99
C GLU A 75 45.87 44.41 22.08
N ASN A 76 46.60 45.21 21.31
CA ASN A 76 48.01 45.50 21.57
C ASN A 76 48.27 47.00 21.41
N ASP A 77 48.76 47.58 22.51
CA ASP A 77 49.34 48.91 22.72
C ASP A 77 50.61 49.11 21.86
#